data_AF-A0A5D0ML12-F1
#
_entry.id   AF-A0A5D0ML12-F1
#
_cell.length_a   1.000
_cell.length_b   1.000
_cell.length_c   1.000
_cell.angle_alpha   90.00
_cell.angle_beta   90.00
_cell.angle_gamma   90.00
#
_symmetry.space_group_name_H-M   'P 1'
#
loop_
_entity.id
_entity.type
_entity.pdbx_description
1 polymer ?
#
loop_
_entity_poly.entity_id
_entity_poly.type
_entity_poly.pdbx_seq_one_letter_code
_entity_poly.pdbx_strand_id
1 'polypeptide(L)'
;MRKLLLYLTVFVFIFSIYSQDAENKKRGYISALKGDAQKRKADEYRWLEAKLRMDVESRDILRTLPESFAEIALKKGSRIRLAPKTIVNMVKLYEETENKLITKMKVQKGEIWGNVRDKGEREVFEFESTAISSSVVGTEFRIQTHKKGSKIKVYRGQVEVKGVIKKEATNKDKKEDIKIKKPDEIEGPTEIEGPKEVTMEEWTLIVKEMMELEVNKDGEIVKYRSINTKREDDDSEWYRWNKERDKELIIK
;
A
#
# COMPACT_ATOMS: atom_id res chain seq x y z
N MET A 1 -60.66 -3.01 5.10
CA MET A 1 -59.56 -3.98 5.22
C MET A 1 -58.75 -4.19 3.93
N ARG A 2 -59.36 -4.31 2.74
CA ARG A 2 -58.64 -4.46 1.46
C ARG A 2 -57.69 -3.30 1.07
N LYS A 3 -58.04 -2.05 1.36
CA LYS A 3 -57.19 -0.88 1.06
C LYS A 3 -55.96 -0.77 1.97
N LEU A 4 -56.07 -1.22 3.23
CA LEU A 4 -54.96 -1.21 4.20
C LEU A 4 -53.90 -2.28 3.86
N LEU A 5 -54.34 -3.43 3.35
CA LEU A 5 -53.46 -4.51 2.89
C LEU A 5 -52.62 -4.08 1.67
N LEU A 6 -53.18 -3.22 0.80
CA LEU A 6 -52.50 -2.70 -0.39
C LEU A 6 -51.36 -1.72 -0.05
N TYR A 7 -51.56 -0.86 0.96
CA TYR A 7 -50.51 0.06 1.43
C TYR A 7 -49.36 -0.68 2.11
N LEU A 8 -49.64 -1.76 2.85
CA LEU A 8 -48.62 -2.58 3.49
C LEU A 8 -47.72 -3.28 2.46
N THR A 9 -48.31 -3.80 1.37
CA THR A 9 -47.54 -4.43 0.28
C THR A 9 -46.68 -3.45 -0.51
N VAL A 10 -47.14 -2.22 -0.72
CA VAL A 10 -46.35 -1.18 -1.41
C VAL A 10 -45.19 -0.70 -0.53
N PHE A 11 -45.39 -0.59 0.78
CA PHE A 11 -44.33 -0.19 1.72
C PHE A 11 -43.22 -1.24 1.83
N VAL A 12 -43.57 -2.54 1.82
CA VAL A 12 -42.59 -3.65 1.82
C VAL A 12 -41.80 -3.72 0.50
N PHE A 13 -42.43 -3.39 -0.63
CA PHE A 13 -41.74 -3.33 -1.92
C PHE A 13 -40.76 -2.16 -2.01
N ILE A 14 -41.12 -0.97 -1.50
CA ILE A 14 -40.21 0.18 -1.45
C ILE A 14 -39.03 -0.10 -0.53
N PHE A 15 -39.22 -0.74 0.62
CA PHE A 15 -38.13 -1.10 1.53
C PHE A 15 -37.19 -2.19 0.97
N SER A 16 -37.72 -3.11 0.16
CA SER A 16 -36.92 -4.17 -0.49
C SER A 16 -36.01 -3.63 -1.60
N ILE A 17 -36.40 -2.54 -2.28
CA ILE A 17 -35.57 -1.92 -3.32
C ILE A 17 -34.35 -1.19 -2.71
N TYR A 18 -34.45 -0.70 -1.47
CA TYR A 18 -33.31 -0.04 -0.79
C TYR A 18 -32.24 -1.01 -0.24
N SER A 19 -32.49 -2.32 -0.24
CA SER A 19 -31.60 -3.28 0.43
C SER A 19 -30.55 -3.95 -0.48
N GLN A 20 -30.54 -3.69 -1.79
CA GLN A 20 -29.61 -4.35 -2.74
C GLN A 20 -28.33 -3.57 -3.06
N ASP A 21 -28.23 -2.27 -2.74
CA ASP A 21 -27.06 -1.45 -3.13
C ASP A 21 -25.88 -1.51 -2.14
N ALA A 22 -26.06 -2.10 -0.96
CA ALA A 22 -25.03 -2.14 0.08
C ALA A 22 -23.91 -3.15 -0.21
N GLU A 23 -24.19 -4.22 -0.96
CA GLU A 23 -23.28 -5.36 -1.13
C GLU A 23 -22.24 -5.15 -2.25
N ASN A 24 -22.53 -4.28 -3.22
CA ASN A 24 -21.70 -4.11 -4.42
C ASN A 24 -20.78 -2.89 -4.43
N LYS A 25 -20.80 -2.07 -3.37
CA LYS A 25 -19.94 -0.87 -3.36
C LYS A 25 -18.48 -1.28 -3.21
N LYS A 26 -17.64 -0.95 -4.20
CA LYS A 26 -16.20 -1.22 -4.25
C LYS A 26 -15.43 -0.28 -3.30
N ARG A 27 -15.70 -0.41 -2.00
CA ARG A 27 -15.15 0.44 -0.94
C ARG A 27 -14.71 -0.36 0.29
N GLY A 28 -13.74 0.19 1.01
CA GLY A 28 -13.44 -0.12 2.40
C GLY A 28 -14.05 0.94 3.31
N TYR A 29 -13.77 0.87 4.61
CA TYR A 29 -14.14 1.91 5.57
C TYR A 29 -13.20 1.91 6.77
N ILE A 30 -13.17 3.02 7.50
CA ILE A 30 -12.37 3.12 8.73
C ILE A 30 -13.08 2.37 9.86
N SER A 31 -12.51 1.25 10.29
CA SER A 31 -13.10 0.38 11.33
C SER A 31 -12.56 0.65 12.73
N ALA A 32 -11.38 1.25 12.85
CA ALA A 32 -10.82 1.68 14.13
C ALA A 32 -9.98 2.94 13.93
N LEU A 33 -9.96 3.78 14.96
CA LEU A 33 -9.18 5.02 14.99
C LEU A 33 -8.72 5.25 16.44
N LYS A 34 -7.44 5.56 16.60
CA LYS A 34 -6.85 6.06 17.84
C LYS A 34 -6.09 7.33 17.48
N GLY A 35 -6.37 8.45 18.16
CA GLY A 35 -5.82 9.75 17.77
C GLY A 35 -6.42 10.26 16.46
N ASP A 36 -5.63 11.01 15.70
CA ASP A 36 -6.07 11.74 14.53
C ASP A 36 -5.60 11.11 13.21
N ALA A 37 -6.55 10.90 12.31
CA ALA A 37 -6.26 10.56 10.92
C ALA A 37 -7.00 11.49 9.98
N GLN A 38 -6.52 11.58 8.75
CA GLN A 38 -7.09 12.43 7.73
C GLN A 38 -7.14 11.69 6.40
N LYS A 39 -8.12 12.07 5.58
CA LYS A 39 -8.35 11.53 4.25
C LYS A 39 -8.49 12.66 3.25
N ARG A 40 -8.01 12.46 2.03
CA ARG A 40 -8.31 13.32 0.87
C ARG A 40 -8.41 12.49 -0.39
N LYS A 41 -9.03 13.02 -1.44
CA LYS A 41 -8.89 12.46 -2.79
C LYS A 41 -7.53 12.84 -3.38
N ALA A 42 -6.98 12.02 -4.26
CA ALA A 42 -5.66 12.23 -4.85
C ALA A 42 -5.53 13.56 -5.61
N ASP A 43 -6.61 13.99 -6.26
CA ASP A 43 -6.78 15.23 -7.03
C ASP A 43 -7.23 16.44 -6.19
N GLU A 44 -7.51 16.24 -4.90
CA GLU A 44 -7.87 17.33 -3.99
C GLU A 44 -6.70 17.70 -3.08
N TYR A 45 -6.55 18.98 -2.77
CA TYR A 45 -5.51 19.44 -1.83
C TYR A 45 -5.96 19.41 -0.36
N ARG A 46 -7.28 19.49 -0.12
CA ARG A 46 -7.83 19.63 1.22
C ARG A 46 -7.87 18.28 1.93
N TRP A 47 -7.32 18.24 3.14
CA TRP A 47 -7.47 17.10 4.04
C TRP A 47 -8.77 17.24 4.84
N LEU A 48 -9.54 16.16 4.87
CA LEU A 48 -10.70 16.00 5.74
C LEU A 48 -10.29 15.15 6.94
N GLU A 49 -10.83 15.47 8.11
CA GLU A 49 -10.71 14.62 9.29
C GLU A 49 -11.36 13.26 9.02
N ALA A 50 -10.62 12.19 9.30
CA ALA A 50 -11.09 10.84 9.09
C ALA A 50 -11.89 10.38 10.32
N LYS A 51 -13.06 9.79 10.10
CA LYS A 51 -13.98 9.37 11.16
C LYS A 51 -14.27 7.88 11.08
N LEU A 52 -14.65 7.26 12.19
CA LEU A 52 -15.13 5.88 12.19
C LEU A 52 -16.28 5.71 11.17
N ARG A 53 -16.26 4.59 10.46
CA ARG A 53 -17.18 4.23 9.37
C ARG A 53 -17.13 5.15 8.15
N MET A 54 -16.20 6.11 8.08
CA MET A 54 -15.95 6.84 6.85
C MET A 54 -15.46 5.88 5.77
N ASP A 55 -16.07 5.95 4.59
CA ASP A 55 -15.71 5.14 3.44
C ASP A 55 -14.26 5.40 3.02
N VAL A 56 -13.63 4.38 2.47
CA VAL A 56 -12.33 4.46 1.81
C VAL A 56 -12.49 3.88 0.40
N GLU A 57 -12.14 4.67 -0.59
CA GLU A 57 -12.35 4.33 -2.00
C GLU A 57 -11.04 4.39 -2.79
N SER A 58 -11.07 3.92 -4.04
CA SER A 58 -9.98 4.17 -4.99
C SER A 58 -9.65 5.67 -5.06
N ARG A 59 -8.36 5.95 -5.22
CA ARG A 59 -7.75 7.29 -5.22
C ARG A 59 -7.83 8.05 -3.90
N ASP A 60 -8.32 7.45 -2.81
CA ASP A 60 -8.20 8.07 -1.49
C ASP A 60 -6.74 8.00 -1.00
N ILE A 61 -6.28 9.10 -0.40
CA ILE A 61 -5.03 9.16 0.34
C ILE A 61 -5.37 9.33 1.80
N LEU A 62 -4.86 8.42 2.63
CA LEU A 62 -5.04 8.44 4.07
C LEU A 62 -3.71 8.76 4.75
N ARG A 63 -3.78 9.53 5.83
CA ARG A 63 -2.65 9.75 6.72
C ARG A 63 -3.04 9.67 8.18
N THR A 64 -2.14 9.15 8.99
CA THR A 64 -2.19 9.23 10.46
C THR A 64 -1.22 10.30 10.94
N LEU A 65 -1.63 11.06 11.95
CA LEU A 65 -0.78 12.06 12.60
C LEU A 65 0.14 11.39 13.65
N PRO A 66 0.98 12.14 14.38
CA PRO A 66 1.71 11.59 15.53
C PRO A 66 0.76 10.92 16.53
N GLU A 67 1.24 9.89 17.23
CA GLU A 67 0.48 9.18 18.28
C GLU A 67 -0.89 8.64 17.83
N SER A 68 -1.04 8.41 16.53
CA SER A 68 -2.31 8.04 15.92
C SER A 68 -2.22 6.74 15.14
N PHE A 69 -3.24 5.90 15.25
CA PHE A 69 -3.42 4.67 14.49
C PHE A 69 -4.77 4.68 13.77
N ALA A 70 -4.84 4.06 12.60
CA ALA A 70 -6.09 3.84 11.90
C ALA A 70 -6.17 2.40 11.36
N GLU A 71 -7.37 1.83 11.31
CA GLU A 71 -7.65 0.56 10.65
C GLU A 71 -8.65 0.79 9.51
N ILE A 72 -8.29 0.34 8.32
CA ILE A 72 -9.15 0.24 7.16
C ILE A 72 -9.65 -1.20 7.09
N ALA A 73 -10.97 -1.37 7.26
CA ALA A 73 -11.65 -2.60 6.97
C ALA A 73 -11.96 -2.70 5.49
N LEU A 74 -11.48 -3.80 4.90
CA LEU A 74 -11.75 -4.19 3.53
C LEU A 74 -12.74 -5.35 3.50
N LYS A 75 -13.22 -5.67 2.29
CA LYS A 75 -14.13 -6.78 2.03
C LYS A 75 -13.50 -8.07 2.57
N LYS A 76 -14.39 -9.02 2.91
CA LYS A 76 -14.02 -10.41 3.24
C LYS A 76 -13.14 -10.56 4.48
N GLY A 77 -13.01 -9.48 5.24
CA GLY A 77 -12.35 -9.45 6.55
C GLY A 77 -10.89 -9.05 6.50
N SER A 78 -10.34 -8.68 5.34
CA SER A 78 -9.00 -8.12 5.25
C SER A 78 -8.93 -6.78 5.98
N ARG A 79 -7.80 -6.53 6.66
CA ARG A 79 -7.53 -5.30 7.42
C ARG A 79 -6.19 -4.73 7.03
N ILE A 80 -6.16 -3.43 6.78
CA ILE A 80 -4.93 -2.66 6.61
C ILE A 80 -4.90 -1.61 7.70
N ARG A 81 -3.83 -1.57 8.48
CA ARG A 81 -3.68 -0.62 9.57
C ARG A 81 -2.48 0.28 9.32
N LEU A 82 -2.61 1.52 9.76
CA LEU A 82 -1.59 2.56 9.61
C LEU A 82 -1.02 2.90 10.98
N ALA A 83 0.31 2.81 11.11
CA ALA A 83 1.05 3.27 12.27
C ALA A 83 1.11 4.82 12.31
N PRO A 84 1.70 5.47 13.32
CA PRO A 84 1.80 6.93 13.38
C PRO A 84 2.63 7.50 12.23
N LYS A 85 2.31 8.73 11.80
CA LYS A 85 3.04 9.45 10.74
C LYS A 85 3.11 8.66 9.42
N THR A 86 2.06 7.90 9.11
CA THR A 86 1.96 7.06 7.91
C THR A 86 1.11 7.73 6.84
N ILE A 87 1.50 7.60 5.58
CA ILE A 87 0.73 8.07 4.43
C ILE A 87 0.60 6.93 3.43
N VAL A 88 -0.64 6.59 3.09
CA VAL A 88 -0.97 5.57 2.08
C VAL A 88 -1.88 6.15 1.02
N ASN A 89 -1.71 5.68 -0.21
CA ASN A 89 -2.59 5.96 -1.33
C ASN A 89 -3.29 4.67 -1.76
N MET A 90 -4.62 4.66 -1.70
CA MET A 90 -5.47 3.58 -2.19
C MET A 90 -5.59 3.70 -3.71
N VAL A 91 -4.57 3.27 -4.45
CA VAL A 91 -4.48 3.44 -5.91
C VAL A 91 -5.68 2.77 -6.61
N LYS A 92 -5.96 1.51 -6.25
CA LYS A 92 -7.09 0.72 -6.77
C LYS A 92 -7.74 -0.04 -5.63
N LEU A 93 -9.07 -0.15 -5.66
CA LEU A 93 -9.83 -0.88 -4.68
C LEU A 93 -10.89 -1.74 -5.38
N TYR A 94 -10.70 -3.06 -5.31
CA TYR A 94 -11.54 -4.05 -5.98
C TYR A 94 -11.71 -3.82 -7.49
N GLU A 95 -10.64 -3.42 -8.17
CA GLU A 95 -10.68 -3.28 -9.62
C GLU A 95 -10.72 -4.67 -10.26
N GLU A 96 -11.74 -4.91 -11.09
CA GLU A 96 -11.86 -6.19 -11.79
C GLU A 96 -10.97 -6.18 -13.02
N THR A 97 -10.20 -7.25 -13.16
CA THR A 97 -9.47 -7.62 -14.37
C THR A 97 -10.01 -8.99 -14.83
N GLU A 98 -9.59 -9.48 -16.00
CA GLU A 98 -10.14 -10.69 -16.63
C GLU A 98 -10.45 -11.82 -15.64
N ASN A 99 -9.50 -12.11 -14.73
CA ASN A 99 -9.65 -13.14 -13.74
C ASN A 99 -9.17 -12.74 -12.35
N LYS A 100 -9.07 -11.46 -11.99
CA LYS A 100 -8.61 -11.07 -10.65
C LYS A 100 -9.31 -9.83 -10.15
N LEU A 101 -9.48 -9.75 -8.83
CA LEU A 101 -9.92 -8.55 -8.13
C LEU A 101 -8.70 -7.88 -7.51
N ILE A 102 -8.25 -6.76 -8.06
CA ILE A 102 -7.01 -6.12 -7.65
C ILE A 102 -7.30 -5.01 -6.65
N THR A 103 -6.67 -5.11 -5.49
CA THR A 103 -6.56 -4.00 -4.53
C THR A 103 -5.10 -3.56 -4.49
N LYS A 104 -4.83 -2.33 -4.91
CA LYS A 104 -3.48 -1.77 -5.00
C LYS A 104 -3.33 -0.58 -4.07
N MET A 105 -2.35 -0.64 -3.19
CA MET A 105 -2.03 0.43 -2.26
C MET A 105 -0.55 0.82 -2.35
N LYS A 106 -0.28 2.12 -2.26
CA LYS A 106 1.08 2.66 -2.18
C LYS A 106 1.34 3.23 -0.80
N VAL A 107 2.32 2.67 -0.10
CA VAL A 107 2.83 3.21 1.16
C VAL A 107 3.89 4.26 0.83
N GLN A 108 3.52 5.53 0.97
CA GLN A 108 4.43 6.63 0.63
C GLN A 108 5.49 6.86 1.72
N LYS A 109 5.07 6.73 2.97
CA LYS A 109 5.91 6.94 4.15
C LYS A 109 5.27 6.25 5.35
N GLY A 110 6.10 5.83 6.29
CA GLY A 110 5.67 5.33 7.58
C GLY A 110 5.54 3.82 7.51
N GLU A 111 4.48 3.29 8.12
CA GLU A 111 4.39 1.87 8.34
C GLU A 111 2.95 1.37 8.36
N ILE A 112 2.75 0.21 7.76
CA ILE A 112 1.47 -0.48 7.74
C ILE A 112 1.58 -1.88 8.32
N TRP A 113 0.45 -2.37 8.84
CA TRP A 113 0.21 -3.76 9.16
C TRP A 113 -0.93 -4.27 8.29
N GLY A 114 -0.70 -5.38 7.59
CA GLY A 114 -1.70 -6.04 6.77
C GLY A 114 -2.06 -7.39 7.36
N ASN A 115 -3.35 -7.61 7.57
CA ASN A 115 -3.93 -8.94 7.78
C ASN A 115 -4.86 -9.20 6.59
N VAL A 116 -4.31 -9.82 5.55
CA VAL A 116 -5.03 -10.15 4.32
C VAL A 116 -5.55 -11.57 4.46
N ARG A 117 -6.87 -11.75 4.36
CA ARG A 117 -7.48 -13.07 4.44
C ARG A 117 -7.48 -13.75 3.07
N ASP A 118 -7.12 -15.02 3.05
CA ASP A 118 -7.38 -15.90 1.92
C ASP A 118 -8.70 -16.62 2.17
N LYS A 119 -9.67 -16.38 1.28
CA LYS A 119 -10.97 -17.06 1.30
C LYS A 119 -11.29 -17.73 -0.04
N GLY A 120 -10.26 -18.11 -0.81
CA GLY A 120 -10.44 -18.87 -2.06
C GLY A 120 -10.89 -18.05 -3.25
N GLU A 121 -10.63 -16.74 -3.24
CA GLU A 121 -11.01 -15.83 -4.31
C GLU A 121 -9.81 -15.32 -5.08
N ARG A 122 -10.05 -14.86 -6.31
CA ARG A 122 -9.02 -14.27 -7.19
C ARG A 122 -8.59 -12.86 -6.75
N GLU A 123 -8.75 -12.52 -5.47
CA GLU A 123 -8.38 -11.22 -4.93
C GLU A 123 -6.88 -11.18 -4.66
N VAL A 124 -6.20 -10.20 -5.25
CA VAL A 124 -4.76 -10.00 -5.09
C VAL A 124 -4.54 -8.62 -4.51
N PHE A 125 -3.74 -8.57 -3.44
CA PHE A 125 -3.31 -7.34 -2.83
C PHE A 125 -1.92 -6.98 -3.31
N GLU A 126 -1.80 -5.81 -3.91
CA GLU A 126 -0.53 -5.25 -4.35
C GLU A 126 -0.13 -4.09 -3.46
N PHE A 127 1.08 -4.14 -2.91
CA PHE A 127 1.65 -3.03 -2.14
C PHE A 127 2.92 -2.52 -2.79
N GLU A 128 2.96 -1.21 -3.03
CA GLU A 128 4.16 -0.51 -3.47
C GLU A 128 4.70 0.37 -2.35
N SER A 129 6.02 0.47 -2.24
CA SER A 129 6.70 1.37 -1.32
C SER A 129 7.86 2.07 -2.02
N THR A 130 8.84 2.60 -1.25
CA THR A 130 9.98 3.32 -1.84
C THR A 130 10.84 2.42 -2.71
N ALA A 131 11.08 1.18 -2.27
CA ALA A 131 12.09 0.28 -2.85
C ALA A 131 11.55 -1.10 -3.24
N ILE A 132 10.30 -1.42 -2.90
CA ILE A 132 9.71 -2.72 -3.21
C ILE A 132 8.30 -2.58 -3.78
N SER A 133 7.96 -3.54 -4.64
CA SER A 133 6.60 -3.89 -5.01
C SER A 133 6.31 -5.29 -4.48
N SER A 134 5.10 -5.56 -4.02
CA SER A 134 4.77 -6.85 -3.44
C SER A 134 3.36 -7.30 -3.77
N SER A 135 3.20 -8.61 -3.93
CA SER A 135 1.91 -9.28 -4.15
C SER A 135 1.62 -10.23 -2.98
N VAL A 136 0.41 -10.12 -2.43
CA VAL A 136 0.04 -10.72 -1.16
C VAL A 136 -1.31 -11.43 -1.27
N VAL A 137 -1.38 -12.65 -0.76
CA VAL A 137 -2.60 -13.45 -0.62
C VAL A 137 -2.52 -14.23 0.69
N GLY A 138 -3.50 -14.06 1.58
CA GLY A 138 -3.58 -14.86 2.82
C GLY A 138 -2.46 -14.61 3.83
N THR A 139 -1.97 -13.38 3.93
CA THR A 139 -0.74 -13.07 4.65
C THR A 139 -0.97 -12.07 5.78
N GLU A 140 -0.31 -12.31 6.91
CA GLU A 140 -0.10 -11.34 7.98
C GLU A 140 1.31 -10.77 7.86
N PHE A 141 1.42 -9.46 7.63
CA PHE A 141 2.70 -8.83 7.33
C PHE A 141 2.75 -7.36 7.79
N ARG A 142 3.94 -6.81 7.79
CA ARG A 142 4.23 -5.40 8.09
C ARG A 142 5.15 -4.83 7.02
N ILE A 143 4.81 -3.66 6.47
CA ILE A 143 5.70 -2.91 5.57
C ILE A 143 6.03 -1.59 6.24
N GLN A 144 7.32 -1.32 6.40
CA GLN A 144 7.87 -0.04 6.81
C GLN A 144 8.61 0.59 5.64
N THR A 145 8.39 1.87 5.38
CA THR A 145 9.06 2.56 4.29
C THR A 145 9.37 4.01 4.62
N HIS A 146 10.50 4.43 4.08
CA HIS A 146 11.04 5.77 4.23
C HIS A 146 11.92 6.09 3.02
N LYS A 147 12.59 7.25 3.02
CA LYS A 147 13.41 7.68 1.89
C LYS A 147 14.59 6.74 1.59
N LYS A 148 15.11 6.03 2.59
CA LYS A 148 16.31 5.19 2.47
C LYS A 148 16.04 3.78 1.98
N GLY A 149 14.77 3.37 1.85
CA GLY A 149 14.41 2.01 1.52
C GLY A 149 13.10 1.55 2.15
N SER A 150 12.89 0.25 2.10
CA SER A 150 11.69 -0.42 2.58
C SER A 150 12.04 -1.73 3.27
N LYS A 151 11.29 -2.05 4.31
CA LYS A 151 11.40 -3.27 5.09
C LYS A 151 10.06 -3.97 5.11
N ILE A 152 10.06 -5.28 4.88
CA ILE A 152 8.89 -6.14 5.03
C ILE A 152 9.18 -7.25 6.04
N LYS A 153 8.23 -7.48 6.96
CA LYS A 153 8.23 -8.61 7.89
C LYS A 153 6.97 -9.45 7.59
N VAL A 154 7.12 -10.76 7.44
CA VAL A 154 6.00 -11.67 7.20
C VAL A 154 5.82 -12.55 8.44
N TYR A 155 4.67 -12.42 9.10
CA TYR A 155 4.35 -13.16 10.33
C TYR A 155 3.60 -14.45 10.04
N ARG A 156 2.79 -14.49 8.97
CA ARG A 156 2.06 -15.69 8.52
C ARG A 156 1.89 -15.65 7.00
N GLY A 157 2.02 -16.80 6.34
CA GLY A 157 1.84 -16.90 4.89
C GLY A 157 3.11 -16.52 4.12
N GLN A 158 2.96 -15.94 2.93
CA GLN A 158 4.11 -15.54 2.11
C GLN A 158 3.81 -14.27 1.31
N VAL A 159 4.87 -13.61 0.85
CA VAL A 159 4.79 -12.42 0.01
C VAL A 159 5.77 -12.56 -1.15
N GLU A 160 5.29 -12.38 -2.37
CA GLU A 160 6.18 -12.18 -3.52
C GLU A 160 6.62 -10.71 -3.53
N VAL A 161 7.92 -10.46 -3.50
CA VAL A 161 8.52 -9.12 -3.45
C VAL A 161 9.40 -8.92 -4.66
N LYS A 162 9.28 -7.74 -5.28
CA LYS A 162 10.12 -7.29 -6.40
C LYS A 162 10.86 -6.03 -6.00
N GLY A 163 12.15 -5.96 -6.34
CA GLY A 163 12.95 -4.74 -6.18
C GLY A 163 12.49 -3.64 -7.13
N VAL A 164 12.33 -2.41 -6.64
CA VAL A 164 12.05 -1.23 -7.46
C VAL A 164 13.29 -0.35 -7.49
N ILE A 165 13.99 -0.33 -8.63
CA ILE A 165 15.17 0.51 -8.82
C ILE A 165 14.71 1.83 -9.43
N LYS A 166 14.89 2.94 -8.71
CA LYS A 166 14.63 4.27 -9.26
C LYS A 166 15.83 4.68 -10.12
N LYS A 167 15.68 4.71 -11.45
CA LYS A 167 16.62 5.43 -12.32
C LYS A 167 16.58 6.91 -11.91
N GLU A 168 17.61 7.39 -11.20
CA GLU A 168 17.87 8.82 -11.15
C GLU A 168 18.25 9.24 -12.57
N ALA A 169 17.35 9.95 -13.27
CA ALA A 169 17.71 10.68 -14.47
C ALA A 169 18.78 11.70 -14.07
N THR A 170 20.04 11.28 -14.15
CA THR A 170 21.18 12.08 -13.73
C THR A 170 21.51 12.98 -14.91
N ASN A 171 20.78 14.08 -15.08
CA ASN A 171 21.24 15.20 -15.88
C ASN A 171 22.48 15.79 -15.19
N LYS A 172 23.65 15.21 -15.47
CA LYS A 172 24.97 15.75 -15.13
C LYS A 172 25.75 16.02 -16.42
N ASP A 173 25.15 16.80 -17.31
CA ASP A 173 25.92 17.50 -18.33
C ASP A 173 26.51 18.75 -17.67
N LYS A 174 27.81 18.63 -17.40
CA LYS A 174 28.69 19.67 -16.86
C LYS A 174 28.62 20.92 -17.75
N LYS A 175 28.28 22.08 -17.18
CA LYS A 175 28.73 23.37 -17.70
C LYS A 175 30.00 23.77 -16.95
N GLU A 176 31.14 23.58 -17.60
CA GLU A 176 32.38 24.28 -17.25
C GLU A 176 32.67 25.30 -18.35
N ASP A 177 32.64 26.58 -18.00
CA ASP A 177 33.00 27.69 -18.88
C ASP A 177 34.53 27.73 -19.05
N ILE A 178 35.05 27.41 -20.24
CA ILE A 178 36.46 27.58 -20.59
C ILE A 178 36.61 28.78 -21.55
N LYS A 179 37.41 29.77 -21.13
CA LYS A 179 37.79 30.97 -21.88
C LYS A 179 38.64 30.59 -23.13
N ILE A 180 38.27 31.12 -24.29
CA ILE A 180 38.84 30.77 -25.61
C ILE A 180 40.13 31.57 -25.92
N LYS A 181 41.22 30.87 -26.26
CA LYS A 181 42.37 31.37 -27.05
C LYS A 181 42.19 30.94 -28.53
N LYS A 182 42.90 31.62 -29.44
CA LYS A 182 42.75 31.63 -30.92
C LYS A 182 42.59 30.25 -31.61
N PRO A 183 41.95 30.17 -32.80
CA PRO A 183 41.48 28.92 -33.40
C PRO A 183 42.59 28.09 -34.06
N ASP A 184 42.73 26.83 -33.66
CA ASP A 184 43.46 25.77 -34.39
C ASP A 184 42.44 24.87 -35.12
N GLU A 185 42.85 24.31 -36.27
CA GLU A 185 42.03 23.46 -37.15
C GLU A 185 41.62 22.15 -36.44
N ILE A 186 40.33 21.83 -36.45
CA ILE A 186 39.73 20.77 -35.65
C ILE A 186 39.71 19.47 -36.47
N GLU A 187 40.30 18.39 -35.96
CA GLU A 187 40.17 17.05 -36.55
C GLU A 187 38.70 16.60 -36.58
N GLY A 188 38.34 15.84 -37.63
CA GLY A 188 36.97 15.40 -37.89
C GLY A 188 36.34 14.59 -36.74
N PRO A 189 35.00 14.51 -36.68
CA PRO A 189 34.29 13.93 -35.54
C PRO A 189 34.65 12.46 -35.33
N THR A 190 35.16 12.14 -34.13
CA THR A 190 35.34 10.75 -33.68
C THR A 190 33.98 10.12 -33.40
N GLU A 191 33.74 8.93 -33.94
CA GLU A 191 32.52 8.16 -33.66
C GLU A 191 32.49 7.78 -32.18
N ILE A 192 31.45 8.24 -31.48
CA ILE A 192 31.19 7.91 -30.07
C ILE A 192 30.43 6.59 -30.03
N GLU A 193 30.80 5.68 -29.10
CA GLU A 193 30.00 4.46 -28.85
C GLU A 193 28.54 4.87 -28.64
N GLY A 194 27.63 4.21 -29.37
CA GLY A 194 26.20 4.44 -29.24
C GLY A 194 25.72 4.24 -27.79
N PRO A 195 24.57 4.81 -27.41
CA PRO A 195 24.07 4.71 -26.04
C PRO A 195 23.94 3.24 -25.62
N LYS A 196 24.70 2.85 -24.59
CA LYS A 196 24.51 1.55 -23.94
C LYS A 196 23.12 1.53 -23.31
N GLU A 197 22.26 0.62 -23.73
CA GLU A 197 21.05 0.30 -22.98
C GLU A 197 21.47 -0.27 -21.62
N VAL A 198 21.22 0.49 -20.56
CA VAL A 198 21.35 -0.02 -19.20
C VAL A 198 20.12 -0.88 -18.90
N THR A 199 20.32 -2.20 -18.89
CA THR A 199 19.34 -3.17 -18.41
C THR A 199 19.13 -2.99 -16.90
N MET A 200 17.87 -3.04 -16.47
CA MET A 200 17.50 -3.01 -15.06
C MET A 200 17.37 -4.46 -14.61
N GLU A 201 18.23 -4.92 -13.70
CA GLU A 201 18.02 -6.21 -13.05
C GLU A 201 16.94 -6.06 -11.98
N GLU A 202 15.68 -6.29 -12.37
CA GLU A 202 14.59 -6.52 -11.43
C GLU A 202 14.72 -7.95 -10.89
N TRP A 203 14.81 -8.09 -9.56
CA TRP A 203 14.74 -9.39 -8.90
C TRP A 203 13.35 -9.63 -8.31
N THR A 204 12.97 -10.90 -8.21
CA THR A 204 11.77 -11.36 -7.51
C THR A 204 12.15 -12.36 -6.42
N LEU A 205 11.64 -12.17 -5.20
CA LEU A 205 11.90 -13.03 -4.04
C LEU A 205 10.61 -13.37 -3.31
N ILE A 206 10.43 -14.62 -2.92
CA ILE A 206 9.35 -15.03 -2.03
C ILE A 206 9.83 -14.92 -0.58
N VAL A 207 9.27 -13.96 0.16
CA VAL A 207 9.49 -13.82 1.61
C VAL A 207 8.49 -14.71 2.33
N LYS A 208 8.99 -15.75 2.97
CA LYS A 208 8.19 -16.76 3.68
C LYS A 208 7.82 -16.30 5.09
N GLU A 209 6.94 -17.08 5.72
CA GLU A 209 6.56 -16.94 7.12
C GLU A 209 7.77 -16.84 8.05
N MET A 210 7.66 -15.94 9.04
CA MET A 210 8.70 -15.63 10.02
C MET A 210 10.01 -15.13 9.42
N MET A 211 9.98 -14.52 8.24
CA MET A 211 11.13 -13.87 7.60
C MET A 211 10.96 -12.35 7.52
N GLU A 212 12.09 -11.65 7.55
CA GLU A 212 12.20 -10.22 7.24
C GLU A 212 13.11 -10.00 6.03
N LEU A 213 12.74 -9.04 5.21
CA LEU A 213 13.51 -8.54 4.07
C LEU A 213 13.61 -7.03 4.18
N GLU A 214 14.82 -6.50 3.97
CA GLU A 214 15.08 -5.06 3.92
C GLU A 214 15.81 -4.75 2.62
N VAL A 215 15.30 -3.74 1.92
CA VAL A 215 15.77 -3.29 0.61
C VAL A 215 16.05 -1.80 0.70
N ASN A 216 17.23 -1.37 0.26
CA ASN A 216 17.58 0.05 0.26
C ASN A 216 16.89 0.80 -0.89
N LYS A 217 17.02 2.13 -0.94
CA LYS A 217 16.40 2.98 -1.99
C LYS A 217 16.86 2.64 -3.41
N ASP A 218 18.00 1.96 -3.55
CA ASP A 218 18.64 1.60 -4.80
C ASP A 218 18.14 0.23 -5.30
N GLY A 219 17.27 -0.44 -4.54
CA GLY A 219 16.70 -1.74 -4.89
C GLY A 219 17.54 -2.93 -4.46
N GLU A 220 18.62 -2.71 -3.69
CA GLU A 220 19.51 -3.77 -3.22
C GLU A 220 18.99 -4.37 -1.92
N ILE A 221 19.08 -5.70 -1.82
CA ILE A 221 18.75 -6.43 -0.59
C ILE A 221 19.86 -6.20 0.43
N VAL A 222 19.57 -5.42 1.47
CA VAL A 222 20.53 -5.18 2.58
C VAL A 222 20.37 -6.21 3.70
N LYS A 223 19.24 -6.93 3.74
CA LYS A 223 18.95 -7.90 4.79
C LYS A 223 17.90 -8.91 4.37
N TYR A 224 18.16 -10.18 4.64
CA TYR A 224 17.17 -11.24 4.51
C TYR A 224 17.43 -12.33 5.56
N ARG A 225 16.55 -12.48 6.54
CA ARG A 225 16.75 -13.42 7.68
C ARG A 225 15.43 -13.72 8.40
N SER A 226 15.48 -14.65 9.36
CA SER A 226 14.34 -14.91 10.25
C SER A 226 14.05 -13.73 11.19
N ILE A 227 12.76 -13.54 11.48
CA ILE A 227 12.29 -12.59 12.49
C ILE A 227 12.76 -13.09 13.86
N ASN A 228 13.33 -12.19 14.66
CA ASN A 228 13.63 -12.46 16.05
C ASN A 228 12.54 -11.80 16.91
N THR A 229 11.63 -12.62 17.43
CA THR A 229 10.47 -12.20 18.23
C THR A 229 10.82 -11.75 19.66
N LYS A 230 12.08 -11.88 20.07
CA LYS A 230 12.57 -11.46 21.40
C LYS A 230 13.24 -10.08 21.38
N ARG A 231 13.17 -9.33 20.27
CA ARG A 231 13.75 -7.97 20.16
C ARG A 231 12.68 -6.89 20.29
N GLU A 232 13.10 -5.71 20.76
CA GLU A 232 12.32 -4.52 21.16
C GLU A 232 11.17 -4.06 20.22
N ASP A 233 11.16 -4.43 18.94
CA ASP A 233 10.09 -4.03 17.99
C ASP A 233 8.71 -4.65 18.33
N ASP A 234 8.70 -5.83 18.97
CA ASP A 234 7.48 -6.61 19.25
C ASP A 234 6.81 -6.25 20.59
N ASP A 235 7.39 -5.32 21.37
CA ASP A 235 6.76 -4.76 22.58
C ASP A 235 6.21 -3.34 22.38
N SER A 236 6.32 -2.79 21.17
CA SER A 236 5.77 -1.47 20.86
C SER A 236 4.24 -1.43 21.05
N GLU A 237 3.72 -0.26 21.43
CA GLU A 237 2.27 -0.03 21.49
C GLU A 237 1.58 -0.39 20.17
N TRP A 238 2.24 -0.04 19.06
CA TRP A 238 1.79 -0.38 17.72
C TRP A 238 1.65 -1.88 17.51
N TYR A 239 2.65 -2.68 17.89
CA TYR A 239 2.57 -4.14 17.77
C TYR A 239 1.46 -4.72 18.65
N ARG A 240 1.37 -4.30 19.91
CA ARG A 240 0.33 -4.73 20.85
C ARG A 240 -1.07 -4.44 20.33
N TRP A 241 -1.29 -3.22 19.83
CA TRP A 241 -2.56 -2.82 19.24
C TRP A 241 -2.93 -3.70 18.05
N ASN A 242 -1.99 -4.00 17.14
CA ASN A 242 -2.25 -4.92 16.02
C ASN A 242 -2.66 -6.32 16.49
N LYS A 243 -1.95 -6.90 17.46
CA LYS A 243 -2.25 -8.24 17.97
C LYS A 243 -3.60 -8.30 18.69
N GLU A 244 -3.96 -7.27 19.46
CA GLU A 244 -5.29 -7.16 20.08
C GLU A 244 -6.40 -7.10 19.01
N ARG A 245 -6.23 -6.24 18.00
CA ARG A 245 -7.17 -6.11 16.89
C ARG A 245 -7.30 -7.39 16.09
N ASP A 246 -6.21 -8.12 15.85
CA ASP A 246 -6.25 -9.39 15.12
C ASP A 246 -6.95 -10.51 15.91
N LYS A 247 -6.82 -10.54 17.24
CA LYS A 247 -7.57 -11.47 18.10
C LYS A 247 -9.08 -11.27 17.98
N GLU A 248 -9.55 -10.02 17.92
CA GLU A 248 -10.98 -9.72 17.74
C GLU A 248 -11.56 -10.25 16.41
N LEU A 249 -10.70 -10.44 15.40
CA LEU A 249 -11.13 -10.97 14.10
C LEU A 249 -11.35 -12.49 14.10
N ILE A 250 -10.76 -13.21 15.07
CA ILE A 250 -10.86 -14.67 15.18
C ILE A 250 -12.13 -15.08 15.95
N ILE A 251 -12.61 -14.21 16.84
CA ILE A 251 -13.74 -14.48 17.75
C ILE A 251 -15.10 -14.19 17.07
N LYS A 252 -15.11 -13.61 15.87
CA LYS A 252 -16.30 -13.25 15.08
C LYS A 252 -16.41 -14.09 13.81
#